data_AF-A0A662VWD8-F1
#
_entry.id   AF-A0A662VWD8-F1
#
_cell.length_a   1.000
_cell.length_b   1.000
_cell.length_c   1.000
_cell.angle_alpha   90.00
_cell.angle_beta   90.00
_cell.angle_gamma   90.00
#
_symmetry.space_group_name_H-M   'P 1'
#
loop_
_entity.id
_entity.type
_entity.pdbx_description
1 polymer ?
#
loop_
_entity_poly.entity_id
_entity_poly.type
_entity_poly.pdbx_seq_one_letter_code
_entity_poly.pdbx_strand_id
1 'polypeptide(L)'
;MHDYYLKLLLESVDEDKIRSFEEWERENKRRLKGKSVEEKRIIWQQEEIVGGKKKDLILSKEKYVNDFYPKPTDLQNLPRKSVLIKISFTLKKPYTSKDEGEFHIIDGRFENPIVRDKFTGLPMVRPSTWKGHLRFSAEKVEYDEEKKKRIIKRLFGSESGEDVALKGRLYFFPTFFKSDAEKDVITPLRRDTRTPIKGRSPIPIEVVKPGSKGEFYLLYIPYPKGKDFKKEEIKEDLMFLAKALKLMFYIYGFSAKKTSGFGIIEEKLNEGKFWIKSNTKIKEETFSRLDELENKLISYSEGKDE
;
A
#
# COMPACT_ATOMS: atom_id res chain seq x y z
N MET A 1 -4.84 18.49 21.83
CA MET A 1 -5.05 17.87 20.51
C MET A 1 -6.18 18.67 19.87
N HIS A 2 -5.87 19.63 18.99
CA HIS A 2 -6.91 20.42 18.32
C HIS A 2 -7.55 19.50 17.29
N ASP A 3 -8.86 19.28 17.43
CA ASP A 3 -9.58 18.25 16.70
C ASP A 3 -9.79 18.70 15.25
N TYR A 4 -8.76 18.51 14.42
CA TYR A 4 -8.73 18.87 13.00
C TYR A 4 -9.94 18.26 12.25
N TYR A 5 -10.48 17.13 12.73
CA TYR A 5 -11.69 16.50 12.19
C TYR A 5 -12.96 17.28 12.47
N LEU A 6 -13.10 17.87 13.66
CA LEU A 6 -14.24 18.72 14.00
C LEU A 6 -14.23 19.98 13.12
N LYS A 7 -13.05 20.55 12.87
CA LYS A 7 -12.88 21.66 11.94
C LYS A 7 -13.22 21.26 10.49
N LEU A 8 -12.77 20.09 10.00
CA LEU A 8 -13.13 19.55 8.67
C LEU A 8 -14.62 19.21 8.52
N LEU A 9 -15.26 18.70 9.58
CA LEU A 9 -16.71 18.45 9.63
C LEU A 9 -17.53 19.73 9.57
N LEU A 10 -16.97 20.84 10.07
CA LEU A 10 -17.60 22.16 10.08
C LEU A 10 -17.25 22.99 8.83
N GLU A 11 -16.08 22.81 8.22
CA GLU A 11 -15.62 23.52 7.02
C GLU A 11 -16.09 22.90 5.70
N SER A 12 -16.52 21.64 5.70
CA SER A 12 -17.07 20.95 4.50
C SER A 12 -18.57 21.23 4.26
N VAL A 13 -19.17 22.13 5.03
CA VAL A 13 -20.57 22.51 4.88
C VAL A 13 -20.68 23.54 3.75
N ASP A 14 -20.89 23.06 2.53
CA ASP A 14 -21.41 23.88 1.43
C ASP A 14 -22.94 23.62 1.39
N GLU A 15 -23.71 24.35 2.21
CA GLU A 15 -25.18 24.20 2.34
C GLU A 15 -25.88 24.25 0.95
N ASP A 16 -25.26 24.92 -0.02
CA ASP A 16 -25.76 25.14 -1.38
C ASP A 16 -25.76 23.89 -2.28
N LYS A 17 -25.21 22.74 -1.84
CA LYS A 17 -25.19 21.49 -2.64
C LYS A 17 -26.17 20.41 -2.18
N ILE A 18 -26.89 20.61 -1.08
CA ILE A 18 -27.87 19.64 -0.58
C ILE A 18 -29.20 19.87 -1.30
N ARG A 19 -29.65 18.91 -2.11
CA ARG A 19 -30.96 18.99 -2.77
C ARG A 19 -32.08 18.98 -1.74
N SER A 20 -33.08 19.84 -1.96
CA SER A 20 -34.27 19.86 -1.13
C SER A 20 -35.00 18.52 -1.14
N PHE A 21 -35.73 18.22 -0.07
CA PHE A 21 -36.51 16.99 0.03
C PHE A 21 -37.50 16.86 -1.14
N GLU A 22 -38.11 17.97 -1.55
CA GLU A 22 -39.08 18.04 -2.64
C GLU A 22 -38.46 17.71 -4.01
N GLU A 23 -37.26 18.23 -4.27
CA GLU A 23 -36.53 17.97 -5.53
C GLU A 23 -36.05 16.52 -5.60
N TRP A 24 -35.46 16.02 -4.51
CA TRP A 24 -34.97 14.65 -4.43
C TRP A 24 -36.12 13.62 -4.50
N GLU A 25 -37.25 13.89 -3.84
CA GLU A 25 -38.44 13.02 -3.91
C GLU A 25 -38.98 12.95 -5.34
N ARG A 26 -39.00 14.10 -6.05
CA ARG A 26 -39.49 14.18 -7.43
C ARG A 26 -38.70 13.29 -8.38
N GLU A 27 -37.40 13.21 -8.21
CA GLU A 27 -36.50 12.37 -9.02
C GLU A 27 -36.59 10.88 -8.65
N ASN A 28 -36.94 10.57 -7.40
CA ASN A 28 -36.99 9.21 -6.86
C ASN A 28 -38.40 8.59 -6.80
N LYS A 29 -39.42 9.23 -7.38
CA LYS A 29 -40.85 8.83 -7.29
C LYS A 29 -41.12 7.34 -7.50
N ARG A 30 -40.46 6.70 -8.47
CA ARG A 30 -40.65 5.27 -8.76
C ARG A 30 -40.14 4.36 -7.62
N ARG A 31 -39.02 4.72 -7.01
CA ARG A 31 -38.36 3.98 -5.92
C ARG A 31 -39.07 4.15 -4.57
N LEU A 32 -39.75 5.29 -4.39
CA LEU A 32 -40.41 5.66 -3.14
C LEU A 32 -41.89 5.24 -3.08
N LYS A 33 -42.38 4.50 -4.09
CA LYS A 33 -43.78 4.07 -4.18
C LYS A 33 -44.11 3.13 -3.00
N GLY A 34 -45.18 3.45 -2.26
CA GLY A 34 -45.64 2.67 -1.11
C GLY A 34 -44.94 2.97 0.22
N LYS A 35 -43.96 3.89 0.25
CA LYS A 35 -43.33 4.36 1.50
C LYS A 35 -44.10 5.55 2.08
N SER A 36 -44.17 5.62 3.40
CA SER A 36 -44.69 6.78 4.14
C SER A 36 -43.79 8.01 3.97
N VAL A 37 -44.32 9.20 4.25
CA VAL A 37 -43.55 10.46 4.17
C VAL A 37 -42.33 10.42 5.10
N GLU A 38 -42.49 9.83 6.29
CA GLU A 38 -41.41 9.73 7.28
C GLU A 38 -40.26 8.82 6.79
N GLU A 39 -40.60 7.64 6.24
CA GLU A 39 -39.59 6.76 5.66
C GLU A 39 -38.83 7.41 4.49
N LYS A 40 -39.53 8.21 3.67
CA LYS A 40 -38.88 8.95 2.58
C LYS A 40 -37.92 10.02 3.11
N ARG A 41 -38.30 10.73 4.18
CA ARG A 41 -37.45 11.74 4.84
C ARG A 41 -36.19 11.12 5.44
N ILE A 42 -36.31 9.96 6.07
CA ILE A 42 -35.15 9.22 6.61
C ILE A 42 -34.19 8.84 5.50
N ILE A 43 -34.70 8.31 4.37
CA ILE A 43 -33.85 7.92 3.23
C ILE A 43 -33.17 9.15 2.60
N TRP A 44 -33.89 10.27 2.44
CA TRP A 44 -33.31 11.52 1.96
C TRP A 44 -32.20 12.03 2.87
N GLN A 45 -32.41 12.05 4.19
CA GLN A 45 -31.37 12.44 5.15
C GLN A 45 -30.16 11.51 5.06
N GLN A 46 -30.36 10.20 4.92
CA GLN A 46 -29.25 9.26 4.77
C GLN A 46 -28.48 9.42 3.45
N GLU A 47 -29.15 9.74 2.34
CA GLU A 47 -28.52 9.78 1.02
C GLU A 47 -27.92 11.15 0.70
N GLU A 48 -28.68 12.24 0.89
CA GLU A 48 -28.23 13.58 0.54
C GLU A 48 -27.39 14.21 1.66
N ILE A 49 -27.78 14.04 2.93
CA ILE A 49 -27.04 14.64 4.05
C ILE A 49 -25.88 13.74 4.48
N VAL A 50 -26.12 12.46 4.77
CA VAL A 50 -25.05 11.55 5.24
C VAL A 50 -24.20 11.02 4.07
N GLY A 51 -24.82 10.65 2.95
CA GLY A 51 -24.12 10.19 1.75
C GLY A 51 -23.28 11.29 1.08
N GLY A 52 -23.80 12.52 1.02
CA GLY A 52 -23.06 13.71 0.59
C GLY A 52 -21.83 13.98 1.47
N LYS A 53 -22.01 14.03 2.80
CA LYS A 53 -20.91 14.18 3.77
C LYS A 53 -19.84 13.10 3.64
N LYS A 54 -20.24 11.84 3.43
CA LYS A 54 -19.29 10.73 3.22
C LYS A 54 -18.48 10.94 1.95
N LYS A 55 -19.10 11.41 0.87
CA LYS A 55 -18.44 11.67 -0.41
C LYS A 55 -17.44 12.83 -0.31
N ASP A 56 -17.78 13.94 0.32
CA ASP A 56 -16.88 15.08 0.51
C ASP A 56 -15.73 14.77 1.47
N LEU A 57 -15.99 13.97 2.50
CA LEU A 57 -14.95 13.44 3.38
C LEU A 57 -14.01 12.47 2.63
N ILE A 58 -14.52 11.66 1.70
CA ILE A 58 -13.68 10.79 0.85
C ILE A 58 -12.84 11.64 -0.12
N LEU A 59 -13.42 12.64 -0.78
CA LEU A 59 -12.72 13.55 -1.70
C LEU A 59 -11.63 14.35 -0.98
N SER A 60 -11.92 14.86 0.21
CA SER A 60 -10.91 15.54 1.04
C SER A 60 -9.81 14.56 1.49
N LYS A 61 -10.16 13.34 1.95
CA LYS A 61 -9.19 12.28 2.26
C LYS A 61 -8.29 11.92 1.06
N GLU A 62 -8.84 11.83 -0.16
CA GLU A 62 -8.04 11.54 -1.36
C GLU A 62 -6.99 12.62 -1.63
N LYS A 63 -7.34 13.90 -1.42
CA LYS A 63 -6.39 15.01 -1.53
C LYS A 63 -5.23 14.84 -0.55
N TYR A 64 -5.51 14.49 0.71
CA TYR A 64 -4.48 14.29 1.73
C TYR A 64 -3.65 13.02 1.55
N VAL A 65 -4.23 11.94 1.01
CA VAL A 65 -3.49 10.69 0.73
C VAL A 65 -2.37 10.93 -0.29
N ASN A 66 -2.63 11.73 -1.32
CA ASN A 66 -1.64 12.01 -2.35
C ASN A 66 -0.44 12.83 -1.83
N ASP A 67 -0.61 13.57 -0.74
CA ASP A 67 0.47 14.33 -0.11
C ASP A 67 1.51 13.44 0.59
N PHE A 68 1.18 12.17 0.88
CA PHE A 68 2.13 11.20 1.44
C PHE A 68 3.07 10.60 0.39
N TYR A 69 2.80 10.80 -0.90
CA TYR A 69 3.55 10.18 -1.98
C TYR A 69 4.64 11.09 -2.56
N PRO A 70 5.83 10.53 -2.86
CA PRO A 70 6.89 11.28 -3.49
C PRO A 70 6.49 11.61 -4.94
N LYS A 71 6.80 12.82 -5.37
CA LYS A 71 6.59 13.28 -6.73
C LYS A 71 7.87 13.09 -7.54
N PRO A 72 7.80 12.84 -8.86
CA PRO A 72 8.99 12.77 -9.70
C PRO A 72 9.89 14.01 -9.58
N THR A 73 9.29 15.19 -9.39
CA THR A 73 9.99 16.46 -9.16
C THR A 73 10.91 16.44 -7.94
N ASP A 74 10.60 15.64 -6.91
CA ASP A 74 11.39 15.55 -5.69
C ASP A 74 12.78 14.96 -5.97
N LEU A 75 12.93 14.17 -7.04
CA LEU A 75 14.23 13.67 -7.49
C LEU A 75 15.21 14.81 -7.83
N GLN A 76 14.74 16.01 -8.20
CA GLN A 76 15.62 17.14 -8.50
C GLN A 76 16.51 17.51 -7.30
N ASN A 77 16.05 17.25 -6.08
CA ASN A 77 16.78 17.56 -4.84
C ASN A 77 17.66 16.39 -4.35
N LEU A 78 17.62 15.24 -5.02
CA LEU A 78 18.33 14.03 -4.59
C LEU A 78 19.66 13.82 -5.35
N PRO A 79 20.55 12.93 -4.88
CA PRO A 79 21.78 12.63 -5.61
C PRO A 79 21.54 12.01 -7.00
N ARG A 80 22.52 12.14 -7.89
CA ARG A 80 22.48 11.48 -9.21
C ARG A 80 22.30 9.96 -9.05
N LYS A 81 21.57 9.35 -9.99
CA LYS A 81 21.21 7.93 -10.00
C LYS A 81 20.25 7.51 -8.88
N SER A 82 19.59 8.45 -8.20
CA SER A 82 18.39 8.16 -7.42
C SER A 82 17.25 7.71 -8.33
N VAL A 83 16.50 6.70 -7.88
CA VAL A 83 15.40 6.08 -8.64
C VAL A 83 14.14 6.07 -7.80
N LEU A 84 13.06 6.62 -8.33
CA LEU A 84 11.72 6.48 -7.76
C LEU A 84 10.95 5.44 -8.57
N ILE A 85 10.45 4.40 -7.93
CA ILE A 85 9.64 3.33 -8.54
C ILE A 85 8.21 3.48 -8.03
N LYS A 86 7.25 3.48 -8.96
CA LYS A 86 5.82 3.41 -8.71
C LYS A 86 5.24 2.15 -9.35
N ILE A 87 4.50 1.38 -8.55
CA ILE A 87 3.75 0.20 -9.00
C ILE A 87 2.30 0.36 -8.54
N SER A 88 1.39 0.61 -9.47
CA SER A 88 -0.05 0.55 -9.23
C SER A 88 -0.53 -0.86 -9.60
N PHE A 89 -1.10 -1.56 -8.63
CA PHE A 89 -1.41 -2.98 -8.73
C PHE A 89 -2.85 -3.29 -8.32
N THR A 90 -3.31 -4.48 -8.69
CA THR A 90 -4.56 -5.09 -8.24
C THR A 90 -4.24 -6.33 -7.42
N LEU A 91 -4.89 -6.50 -6.26
CA LEU A 91 -4.72 -7.70 -5.43
C LEU A 91 -5.31 -8.92 -6.13
N LYS A 92 -4.49 -9.95 -6.38
CA LYS A 92 -4.96 -11.28 -6.82
C LYS A 92 -5.45 -12.10 -5.64
N LYS A 93 -4.81 -11.96 -4.48
CA LYS A 93 -5.20 -12.62 -3.21
C LYS A 93 -5.42 -11.56 -2.12
N PRO A 94 -6.28 -11.84 -1.13
CA PRO A 94 -6.61 -10.86 -0.09
C PRO A 94 -5.37 -10.40 0.65
N TYR A 95 -5.41 -9.16 1.15
CA TYR A 95 -4.42 -8.60 2.05
C TYR A 95 -4.97 -8.52 3.48
N THR A 96 -4.13 -8.82 4.45
CA THR A 96 -4.43 -8.61 5.87
C THR A 96 -3.14 -8.25 6.60
N SER A 97 -3.27 -7.49 7.67
CA SER A 97 -2.20 -7.15 8.58
C SER A 97 -2.67 -7.49 9.99
N LYS A 98 -1.73 -7.73 10.89
CA LYS A 98 -2.05 -7.77 12.32
C LYS A 98 -1.91 -6.34 12.85
N ASP A 99 -3.01 -5.74 13.29
CA ASP A 99 -2.90 -4.50 14.05
C ASP A 99 -2.30 -4.80 15.43
N GLU A 100 -1.43 -3.92 15.92
CA GLU A 100 -0.88 -3.96 17.28
C GLU A 100 -1.73 -3.11 18.25
N GLY A 101 -2.81 -2.49 17.74
CA GLY A 101 -3.78 -1.73 18.52
C GLY A 101 -4.51 -2.58 19.56
N GLU A 102 -4.77 -1.96 20.71
CA GLU A 102 -5.38 -2.57 21.90
C GLU A 102 -6.69 -3.30 21.55
N PHE A 103 -6.71 -4.58 21.92
CA PHE A 103 -7.86 -5.49 22.01
C PHE A 103 -9.23 -4.94 21.57
N HIS A 104 -9.56 -5.10 20.29
CA HIS A 104 -10.94 -4.90 19.83
C HIS A 104 -11.78 -6.15 20.18
N ILE A 105 -12.39 -6.12 21.36
CA ILE A 105 -13.38 -7.12 21.77
C ILE A 105 -14.75 -6.65 21.26
N ILE A 106 -15.27 -7.32 20.24
CA ILE A 106 -16.67 -7.18 19.82
C ILE A 106 -17.37 -8.50 20.13
N ASP A 107 -18.51 -8.44 20.83
CA ASP A 107 -19.29 -9.61 21.27
C ASP A 107 -18.48 -10.69 22.01
N GLY A 108 -17.51 -10.27 22.84
CA GLY A 108 -16.68 -11.20 23.62
C GLY A 108 -15.65 -11.99 22.81
N ARG A 109 -15.39 -11.62 21.55
CA ARG A 109 -14.36 -12.23 20.69
C ARG A 109 -13.30 -11.20 20.29
N PHE A 110 -12.04 -11.61 20.28
CA PHE A 110 -10.95 -10.81 19.70
C PHE A 110 -11.15 -10.71 18.19
N GLU A 111 -11.47 -9.52 17.70
CA GLU A 111 -11.35 -9.24 16.27
C GLU A 111 -9.88 -8.99 15.94
N ASN A 112 -9.43 -9.44 14.76
CA ASN A 112 -8.09 -9.17 14.25
C ASN A 112 -8.22 -8.08 13.17
N PRO A 113 -8.30 -6.79 13.57
CA PRO A 113 -8.52 -5.70 12.64
C PRO A 113 -7.31 -5.51 11.74
N ILE A 114 -7.58 -4.96 10.57
CA ILE A 114 -6.53 -4.52 9.67
C ILE A 114 -5.97 -3.18 10.15
N VAL A 115 -4.67 -3.00 9.97
CA VAL A 115 -3.96 -1.77 10.25
C VAL A 115 -4.56 -0.67 9.41
N ARG A 116 -4.90 0.43 10.08
CA ARG A 116 -5.34 1.67 9.45
C ARG A 116 -4.38 2.79 9.76
N ASP A 117 -4.33 3.74 8.85
CA ASP A 117 -3.70 5.01 9.14
C ASP A 117 -4.57 5.84 10.07
N LYS A 118 -3.94 6.46 11.08
CA LYS A 118 -4.66 7.18 12.13
C LYS A 118 -5.35 8.43 11.59
N PHE A 119 -4.81 9.03 10.52
CA PHE A 119 -5.37 10.24 9.95
C PHE A 119 -6.48 9.94 8.93
N THR A 120 -6.24 9.05 7.99
CA THR A 120 -7.21 8.76 6.92
C THR A 120 -8.26 7.74 7.34
N GLY A 121 -7.96 6.90 8.33
CA GLY A 121 -8.78 5.74 8.71
C GLY A 121 -8.78 4.63 7.65
N LEU A 122 -8.02 4.79 6.56
CA LEU A 122 -7.96 3.83 5.47
C LEU A 122 -7.11 2.63 5.87
N PRO A 123 -7.51 1.40 5.45
CA PRO A 123 -6.62 0.25 5.54
C PRO A 123 -5.30 0.55 4.83
N MET A 124 -4.18 0.21 5.45
CA MET A 124 -2.88 0.52 4.88
C MET A 124 -1.83 -0.57 5.03
N VAL A 125 -0.85 -0.55 4.13
CA VAL A 125 0.43 -1.23 4.31
C VAL A 125 1.43 -0.20 4.84
N ARG A 126 2.00 -0.45 6.03
CA ARG A 126 3.00 0.46 6.62
C ARG A 126 4.32 0.39 5.83
N PRO A 127 5.11 1.49 5.80
CA PRO A 127 6.46 1.46 5.26
C PRO A 127 7.35 0.36 5.85
N SER A 128 7.26 0.12 7.16
CA SER A 128 7.99 -0.95 7.85
C SER A 128 7.56 -2.34 7.41
N THR A 129 6.26 -2.54 7.16
CA THR A 129 5.70 -3.79 6.62
C THR A 129 6.25 -4.05 5.23
N TRP A 130 6.25 -3.04 4.34
CA TRP A 130 6.88 -3.15 3.02
C TRP A 130 8.36 -3.52 3.11
N LYS A 131 9.12 -2.81 3.95
CA LYS A 131 10.54 -3.10 4.18
C LYS A 131 10.76 -4.54 4.62
N GLY A 132 9.97 -5.03 5.58
CA GLY A 132 10.07 -6.40 6.08
C GLY A 132 9.78 -7.46 5.02
N HIS A 133 8.72 -7.27 4.22
CA HIS A 133 8.37 -8.20 3.15
C HIS A 133 9.38 -8.20 1.99
N LEU A 134 9.86 -7.03 1.61
CA LEU A 134 10.86 -6.92 0.54
C LEU A 134 12.20 -7.50 0.99
N ARG A 135 12.61 -7.26 2.25
CA ARG A 135 13.81 -7.86 2.83
C ARG A 135 13.72 -9.38 2.89
N PHE A 136 12.58 -9.92 3.34
CA PHE A 136 12.34 -11.36 3.31
C PHE A 136 12.45 -11.94 1.90
N SER A 137 11.91 -11.25 0.90
CA SER A 137 11.96 -11.68 -0.51
C SER A 137 13.37 -11.57 -1.09
N ALA A 138 14.13 -10.55 -0.68
CA ALA A 138 15.53 -10.37 -1.03
C ALA A 138 16.40 -11.55 -0.56
N GLU A 139 16.19 -12.08 0.65
CA GLU A 139 16.90 -13.28 1.14
C GLU A 139 16.65 -14.52 0.27
N LYS A 140 15.53 -14.54 -0.46
CA LYS A 140 15.11 -15.63 -1.35
C LYS A 140 15.54 -15.47 -2.80
N VAL A 141 16.20 -14.36 -3.15
CA VAL A 141 16.77 -14.19 -4.49
C VAL A 141 17.92 -15.19 -4.66
N GLU A 142 17.87 -15.98 -5.73
CA GLU A 142 18.97 -16.83 -6.15
C GLU A 142 20.14 -15.96 -6.61
N TYR A 143 21.19 -15.93 -5.80
CA TYR A 143 22.38 -15.11 -6.01
C TYR A 143 23.53 -15.69 -5.19
N ASP A 144 24.77 -15.32 -5.52
CA ASP A 144 25.92 -15.64 -4.69
C ASP A 144 25.72 -15.17 -3.25
N GLU A 145 25.89 -16.05 -2.26
CA GLU A 145 25.49 -15.81 -0.88
C GLU A 145 26.26 -14.65 -0.23
N GLU A 146 27.56 -14.53 -0.50
CA GLU A 146 28.38 -13.45 0.05
C GLU A 146 28.00 -12.10 -0.56
N LYS A 147 27.85 -12.04 -1.88
CA LYS A 147 27.39 -10.82 -2.56
C LYS A 147 25.96 -10.45 -2.15
N LYS A 148 25.06 -11.43 -2.03
CA LYS A 148 23.67 -11.22 -1.61
C LYS A 148 23.61 -10.53 -0.25
N LYS A 149 24.34 -11.05 0.74
CA LYS A 149 24.42 -10.43 2.09
C LYS A 149 24.90 -8.99 2.02
N ARG A 150 25.92 -8.70 1.20
CA ARG A 150 26.43 -7.33 1.00
C ARG A 150 25.38 -6.42 0.38
N ILE A 151 24.72 -6.85 -0.70
CA ILE A 151 23.67 -6.07 -1.37
C ILE A 151 22.50 -5.79 -0.41
N ILE A 152 22.03 -6.81 0.32
CA ILE A 152 20.94 -6.67 1.30
C ILE A 152 21.33 -5.65 2.37
N LYS A 153 22.55 -5.71 2.91
CA LYS A 153 23.03 -4.72 3.89
C LYS A 153 23.05 -3.30 3.31
N ARG A 154 23.50 -3.10 2.07
CA ARG A 154 23.47 -1.79 1.39
C ARG A 154 22.04 -1.27 1.21
N LEU A 155 21.13 -2.13 0.75
CA LEU A 155 19.75 -1.75 0.45
C LEU A 155 18.94 -1.43 1.71
N PHE A 156 19.00 -2.29 2.73
CA PHE A 156 18.11 -2.22 3.90
C PHE A 156 18.76 -1.59 5.14
N GLY A 157 20.09 -1.49 5.17
CA GLY A 157 20.86 -1.06 6.33
C GLY A 157 21.25 -2.21 7.27
N SER A 158 21.94 -1.87 8.35
CA SER A 158 22.33 -2.82 9.41
C SER A 158 21.12 -3.38 10.15
N GLU A 159 21.28 -4.55 10.75
CA GLU A 159 20.29 -5.09 11.68
C GLU A 159 20.26 -4.32 13.00
N SER A 160 19.12 -4.40 13.69
CA SER A 160 18.98 -3.89 15.05
C SER A 160 19.94 -4.63 15.98
N GLY A 161 20.91 -3.93 16.56
CA GLY A 161 21.91 -4.50 17.47
C GLY A 161 23.34 -4.57 16.92
N GLU A 162 23.60 -4.13 15.68
CA GLU A 162 24.97 -3.95 15.19
C GLU A 162 25.61 -2.66 15.74
N ASP A 163 26.89 -2.72 16.14
CA ASP A 163 27.65 -1.60 16.73
C ASP A 163 27.75 -0.38 15.81
N VAL A 164 27.65 -0.57 14.48
CA VAL A 164 27.67 0.50 13.48
C VAL A 164 26.35 0.49 12.71
N ALA A 165 25.48 1.45 13.03
CA ALA A 165 24.22 1.65 12.33
C ALA A 165 24.46 2.19 10.92
N LEU A 166 24.40 1.31 9.91
CA LEU A 166 24.38 1.72 8.50
C LEU A 166 22.94 1.97 8.07
N LYS A 167 22.68 3.17 7.55
CA LYS A 167 21.40 3.49 6.92
C LYS A 167 21.33 2.83 5.54
N GLY A 168 20.22 2.18 5.24
CA GLY A 168 19.97 1.58 3.93
C GLY A 168 19.73 2.62 2.83
N ARG A 169 19.85 2.16 1.58
CA ARG A 169 19.61 2.93 0.35
C ARG A 169 18.12 2.99 -0.05
N LEU A 170 17.26 2.19 0.57
CA LEU A 170 15.82 2.12 0.26
C LEU A 170 14.94 2.90 1.25
N TYR A 171 14.01 3.66 0.70
CA TYR A 171 13.01 4.45 1.42
C TYR A 171 11.61 4.02 0.96
N PHE A 172 10.79 3.60 1.92
CA PHE A 172 9.47 3.02 1.69
C PHE A 172 8.37 4.02 2.04
N PHE A 173 7.29 3.98 1.28
CA PHE A 173 6.10 4.82 1.50
C PHE A 173 4.90 3.95 1.85
N PRO A 174 3.90 4.48 2.57
CA PRO A 174 2.70 3.73 2.90
C PRO A 174 1.89 3.41 1.63
N THR A 175 1.09 2.36 1.67
CA THR A 175 0.03 2.13 0.66
C THR A 175 -1.30 2.25 1.34
N PHE A 176 -2.20 3.09 0.82
CA PHE A 176 -3.57 3.19 1.32
C PHE A 176 -4.53 2.47 0.38
N PHE A 177 -5.40 1.63 0.92
CA PHE A 177 -6.49 1.00 0.17
C PHE A 177 -7.73 1.86 0.28
N LYS A 178 -8.30 2.24 -0.86
CA LYS A 178 -9.54 3.05 -0.92
C LYS A 178 -10.79 2.22 -0.66
N SER A 179 -10.72 0.92 -0.93
CA SER A 179 -11.77 -0.04 -0.57
C SER A 179 -11.77 -0.26 0.94
N ASP A 180 -12.96 -0.23 1.54
CA ASP A 180 -13.15 -0.65 2.92
C ASP A 180 -12.66 -2.10 3.10
N ALA A 181 -12.17 -2.41 4.28
CA ALA A 181 -11.84 -3.78 4.61
C ALA A 181 -13.10 -4.54 5.03
N GLU A 182 -13.15 -5.81 4.67
CA GLU A 182 -14.32 -6.66 4.86
C GLU A 182 -14.00 -7.80 5.83
N LYS A 183 -15.03 -8.27 6.53
CA LYS A 183 -14.92 -9.46 7.37
C LYS A 183 -14.74 -10.70 6.47
N ASP A 184 -13.80 -11.53 6.85
CA ASP A 184 -13.52 -12.83 6.28
C ASP A 184 -13.30 -13.84 7.41
N VAL A 185 -13.21 -15.12 7.08
CA VAL A 185 -13.09 -16.19 8.04
C VAL A 185 -11.94 -17.11 7.67
N ILE A 186 -11.07 -17.36 8.64
CA ILE A 186 -10.11 -18.46 8.56
C ILE A 186 -10.59 -19.60 9.45
N THR A 187 -10.59 -20.80 8.89
CA THR A 187 -10.96 -22.02 9.60
C THR A 187 -9.72 -22.91 9.74
N PRO A 188 -9.00 -22.85 10.88
CA PRO A 188 -7.96 -23.82 11.18
C PRO A 188 -8.53 -25.25 11.17
N LEU A 189 -7.91 -26.13 10.39
CA LEU A 189 -8.29 -27.54 10.31
C LEU A 189 -7.29 -28.40 11.08
N ARG A 190 -7.77 -29.46 11.72
CA ARG A 190 -6.90 -30.51 12.26
C ARG A 190 -6.23 -31.25 11.10
N ARG A 191 -4.93 -31.53 11.22
CA ARG A 191 -4.15 -32.17 10.13
C ARG A 191 -4.56 -33.62 9.88
N ASP A 192 -4.99 -34.33 10.92
CA ASP A 192 -5.37 -35.75 10.90
C ASP A 192 -6.73 -35.99 10.22
N THR A 193 -7.71 -35.17 10.58
CA THR A 193 -9.13 -35.38 10.24
C THR A 193 -9.64 -34.37 9.22
N ARG A 194 -8.86 -33.32 8.91
CA ARG A 194 -9.27 -32.15 8.10
C ARG A 194 -10.54 -31.47 8.61
N THR A 195 -10.89 -31.66 9.88
CA THR A 195 -12.08 -31.04 10.50
C THR A 195 -11.72 -29.72 11.19
N PRO A 196 -12.66 -28.75 11.29
CA PRO A 196 -12.45 -27.52 12.04
C PRO A 196 -12.04 -27.78 13.48
N ILE A 197 -11.02 -27.05 13.95
CA ILE A 197 -10.58 -27.15 15.34
C ILE A 197 -11.67 -26.51 16.23
N LYS A 198 -12.38 -27.35 17.00
CA LYS A 198 -13.37 -26.91 18.00
C LYS A 198 -12.75 -25.91 18.97
N GLY A 199 -13.45 -24.78 19.20
CA GLY A 199 -13.01 -23.70 20.09
C GLY A 199 -11.96 -22.74 19.50
N ARG A 200 -11.43 -23.00 18.30
CA ARG A 200 -10.47 -22.13 17.60
C ARG A 200 -10.89 -21.76 16.17
N SER A 201 -12.04 -22.24 15.72
CA SER A 201 -12.55 -22.02 14.36
C SER A 201 -14.06 -21.79 14.42
N PRO A 202 -14.62 -20.88 13.61
CA PRO A 202 -13.96 -19.96 12.68
C PRO A 202 -13.30 -18.76 13.38
N ILE A 203 -12.15 -18.30 12.87
CA ILE A 203 -11.50 -17.06 13.29
C ILE A 203 -11.91 -15.94 12.32
N PRO A 204 -12.73 -14.97 12.76
CA PRO A 204 -13.01 -13.80 11.94
C PRO A 204 -11.73 -12.98 11.78
N ILE A 205 -11.46 -12.55 10.55
CA ILE A 205 -10.36 -11.65 10.23
C ILE A 205 -10.85 -10.55 9.31
N GLU A 206 -10.21 -9.41 9.40
CA GLU A 206 -10.46 -8.34 8.45
C GLU A 206 -9.46 -8.41 7.29
N VAL A 207 -9.98 -8.28 6.06
CA VAL A 207 -9.18 -8.36 4.84
C VAL A 207 -9.54 -7.27 3.85
N VAL A 208 -8.56 -6.80 3.10
CA VAL A 208 -8.80 -6.14 1.82
C VAL A 208 -8.94 -7.23 0.77
N LYS A 209 -10.09 -7.28 0.09
CA LYS A 209 -10.46 -8.37 -0.82
C LYS A 209 -9.63 -8.35 -2.12
N PRO A 210 -9.53 -9.50 -2.83
CA PRO A 210 -9.06 -9.53 -4.21
C PRO A 210 -9.80 -8.51 -5.10
N GLY A 211 -9.14 -8.02 -6.13
CA GLY A 211 -9.64 -6.96 -7.01
C GLY A 211 -9.42 -5.53 -6.48
N SER A 212 -9.07 -5.38 -5.21
CA SER A 212 -8.75 -4.06 -4.64
C SER A 212 -7.44 -3.51 -5.21
N LYS A 213 -7.40 -2.20 -5.44
CA LYS A 213 -6.24 -1.51 -6.02
C LYS A 213 -5.38 -0.85 -4.94
N GLY A 214 -4.08 -0.83 -5.18
CA GLY A 214 -3.11 -0.14 -4.32
C GLY A 214 -1.96 0.45 -5.14
N GLU A 215 -1.26 1.41 -4.53
CA GLU A 215 -0.04 1.99 -5.09
C GLU A 215 1.15 1.73 -4.15
N PHE A 216 2.22 1.21 -4.71
CA PHE A 216 3.49 1.01 -4.03
C PHE A 216 4.50 2.01 -4.58
N TYR A 217 5.12 2.77 -3.67
CA TYR A 217 6.23 3.67 -3.99
C TYR A 217 7.49 3.24 -3.23
N LEU A 218 8.60 3.22 -3.95
CA LEU A 218 9.92 2.90 -3.41
C LEU A 218 10.95 3.87 -3.98
N LEU A 219 11.71 4.50 -3.09
CA LEU A 219 12.79 5.40 -3.47
C LEU A 219 14.13 4.75 -3.15
N TYR A 220 14.95 4.58 -4.18
CA TYR A 220 16.37 4.22 -4.07
C TYR A 220 17.23 5.48 -4.11
N ILE A 221 18.10 5.63 -3.12
CA ILE A 221 19.13 6.67 -3.10
C ILE A 221 20.49 5.97 -3.02
N PRO A 222 21.46 6.28 -3.90
CA PRO A 222 22.76 5.61 -3.91
C PRO A 222 23.69 6.03 -2.75
N TYR A 223 23.11 6.51 -1.65
CA TYR A 223 23.77 6.98 -0.44
C TYR A 223 23.17 6.31 0.79
N PRO A 224 23.96 6.09 1.85
CA PRO A 224 25.35 6.52 2.02
C PRO A 224 26.34 5.79 1.09
N LYS A 225 27.35 6.53 0.60
CA LYS A 225 28.50 5.98 -0.12
C LYS A 225 29.56 5.67 0.93
N GLY A 226 29.81 4.39 1.19
CA GLY A 226 30.93 3.97 2.03
C GLY A 226 32.28 4.36 1.42
N LYS A 227 33.36 4.20 2.18
CA LYS A 227 34.73 4.52 1.70
C LYS A 227 35.10 3.78 0.40
N ASP A 228 34.58 2.56 0.23
CA ASP A 228 34.83 1.70 -0.94
C ASP A 228 33.67 1.69 -1.95
N PHE A 229 32.90 2.78 -2.04
CA PHE A 229 31.78 2.88 -2.97
C PHE A 229 32.24 2.72 -4.43
N LYS A 230 31.65 1.74 -5.12
CA LYS A 230 31.86 1.50 -6.55
C LYS A 230 30.61 1.87 -7.34
N LYS A 231 30.76 2.52 -8.50
CA LYS A 231 29.60 2.94 -9.31
C LYS A 231 28.78 1.73 -9.77
N GLU A 232 29.44 0.59 -9.95
CA GLU A 232 28.87 -0.70 -10.35
C GLU A 232 27.90 -1.24 -9.30
N GLU A 233 28.04 -0.85 -8.01
CA GLU A 233 27.10 -1.25 -6.96
C GLU A 233 25.69 -0.75 -7.24
N ILE A 234 25.52 0.40 -7.91
CA ILE A 234 24.19 0.94 -8.23
C ILE A 234 23.48 0.00 -9.20
N LYS A 235 24.18 -0.46 -10.23
CA LYS A 235 23.62 -1.40 -11.20
C LYS A 235 23.27 -2.71 -10.53
N GLU A 236 24.18 -3.24 -9.72
CA GLU A 236 23.97 -4.48 -8.96
C GLU A 236 22.77 -4.38 -8.01
N ASP A 237 22.69 -3.29 -7.24
CA ASP A 237 21.60 -2.99 -6.31
C ASP A 237 20.24 -2.97 -7.04
N LEU A 238 20.15 -2.26 -8.17
CA LEU A 238 18.90 -2.11 -8.93
C LEU A 238 18.46 -3.41 -9.61
N MET A 239 19.39 -4.18 -10.17
CA MET A 239 19.10 -5.51 -10.74
C MET A 239 18.59 -6.46 -9.65
N PHE A 240 19.29 -6.53 -8.53
CA PHE A 240 18.90 -7.37 -7.40
C PHE A 240 17.54 -6.95 -6.82
N LEU A 241 17.30 -5.63 -6.72
CA LEU A 241 16.04 -5.08 -6.26
C LEU A 241 14.86 -5.48 -7.15
N ALA A 242 15.02 -5.44 -8.48
CA ALA A 242 13.98 -5.87 -9.41
C ALA A 242 13.59 -7.35 -9.18
N LYS A 243 14.58 -8.23 -8.99
CA LYS A 243 14.35 -9.65 -8.66
C LYS A 243 13.61 -9.81 -7.33
N ALA A 244 14.03 -9.09 -6.29
CA ALA A 244 13.40 -9.13 -4.98
C ALA A 244 11.94 -8.63 -5.03
N LEU A 245 11.65 -7.56 -5.78
CA LEU A 245 10.30 -7.04 -6.00
C LEU A 245 9.41 -8.06 -6.70
N LYS A 246 9.91 -8.72 -7.75
CA LYS A 246 9.19 -9.78 -8.46
C LYS A 246 8.81 -10.93 -7.51
N LEU A 247 9.76 -11.42 -6.72
CA LEU A 247 9.50 -12.47 -5.72
C LEU A 247 8.47 -12.02 -4.67
N MET A 248 8.59 -10.80 -4.17
CA MET A 248 7.66 -10.24 -3.18
C MET A 248 6.23 -10.16 -3.74
N PHE A 249 6.05 -9.64 -4.95
CA PHE A 249 4.73 -9.37 -5.49
C PHE A 249 4.03 -10.58 -6.08
N TYR A 250 4.76 -11.49 -6.75
CA TYR A 250 4.17 -12.60 -7.48
C TYR A 250 4.24 -13.95 -6.76
N ILE A 251 5.19 -14.14 -5.85
CA ILE A 251 5.42 -15.45 -5.20
C ILE A 251 5.06 -15.42 -3.73
N TYR A 252 5.72 -14.56 -2.95
CA TYR A 252 5.59 -14.60 -1.49
C TYR A 252 4.42 -13.76 -0.97
N GLY A 253 4.12 -12.64 -1.61
CA GLY A 253 3.12 -11.69 -1.16
C GLY A 253 3.57 -10.82 0.02
N PHE A 254 2.83 -9.73 0.25
CA PHE A 254 3.14 -8.71 1.27
C PHE A 254 2.14 -8.66 2.43
N SER A 255 1.62 -9.82 2.86
CA SER A 255 0.61 -9.93 3.93
C SER A 255 1.11 -10.67 5.17
N ALA A 256 0.49 -10.40 6.32
CA ALA A 256 0.75 -11.15 7.56
C ALA A 256 0.56 -12.67 7.39
N LYS A 257 -0.30 -13.10 6.46
CA LYS A 257 -0.59 -14.52 6.13
C LYS A 257 -0.01 -14.96 4.79
N LYS A 258 1.21 -14.50 4.46
CA LYS A 258 1.93 -14.87 3.22
C LYS A 258 2.05 -16.37 2.95
N THR A 259 2.18 -17.21 3.99
CA THR A 259 2.24 -18.68 3.84
C THR A 259 0.94 -19.29 3.31
N SER A 260 -0.19 -18.60 3.44
CA SER A 260 -1.48 -18.95 2.83
C SER A 260 -1.70 -18.24 1.48
N GLY A 261 -0.68 -17.57 0.95
CA GLY A 261 -0.68 -16.86 -0.34
C GLY A 261 -1.27 -15.45 -0.32
N PHE A 262 -1.58 -14.89 0.85
CA PHE A 262 -2.17 -13.55 0.94
C PHE A 262 -1.19 -12.47 0.44
N GLY A 263 -1.73 -11.39 -0.12
CA GLY A 263 -0.95 -10.24 -0.59
C GLY A 263 -0.19 -10.47 -1.90
N ILE A 264 -0.61 -11.44 -2.71
CA ILE A 264 -0.13 -11.61 -4.10
C ILE A 264 -0.94 -10.69 -5.01
N ILE A 265 -0.28 -10.07 -6.00
CA ILE A 265 -0.91 -9.17 -6.98
C ILE A 265 -1.14 -9.87 -8.32
N GLU A 266 -1.95 -9.26 -9.16
CA GLU A 266 -2.07 -9.64 -10.57
C GLU A 266 -0.76 -9.38 -11.32
N GLU A 267 -0.41 -10.24 -12.29
CA GLU A 267 0.82 -10.10 -13.06
C GLU A 267 0.82 -8.84 -13.92
N LYS A 268 -0.31 -8.55 -14.57
CA LYS A 268 -0.50 -7.32 -15.32
C LYS A 268 -0.76 -6.18 -14.33
N LEU A 269 0.13 -5.19 -14.35
CA LEU A 269 0.01 -4.00 -13.51
C LEU A 269 -1.03 -3.03 -14.09
N ASN A 270 -1.65 -2.24 -13.21
CA ASN A 270 -2.48 -1.11 -13.64
C ASN A 270 -1.59 0.00 -14.24
N GLU A 271 -0.44 0.24 -13.60
CA GLU A 271 0.60 1.15 -14.06
C GLU A 271 1.93 0.74 -13.41
N GLY A 272 2.99 0.64 -14.20
CA GLY A 272 4.37 0.52 -13.70
C GLY A 272 5.19 1.67 -14.25
N LYS A 273 5.79 2.47 -13.36
CA LYS A 273 6.63 3.61 -13.73
C LYS A 273 7.88 3.66 -12.87
N PHE A 274 8.97 4.14 -13.46
CA PHE A 274 10.08 4.60 -12.66
C PHE A 274 10.70 5.86 -13.24
N TRP A 275 11.28 6.66 -12.36
CA TRP A 275 11.99 7.88 -12.71
C TRP A 275 13.42 7.80 -12.20
N ILE A 276 14.38 8.18 -13.03
CA ILE A 276 15.80 8.20 -12.67
C ILE A 276 16.33 9.62 -12.81
N LYS A 277 17.03 10.10 -11.78
CA LYS A 277 17.80 11.34 -11.86
C LYS A 277 19.10 11.10 -12.63
N SER A 278 19.22 11.67 -13.83
CA SER A 278 20.48 11.78 -14.57
C SER A 278 20.91 13.24 -14.66
N ASN A 279 22.09 13.58 -14.14
CA ASN A 279 22.61 14.96 -14.16
C ASN A 279 21.54 15.98 -13.71
N THR A 280 21.05 16.83 -14.63
CA THR A 280 19.99 17.84 -14.40
C THR A 280 18.61 17.41 -14.88
N LYS A 281 18.48 16.24 -15.52
CA LYS A 281 17.24 15.74 -16.12
C LYS A 281 16.68 14.56 -15.32
N ILE A 282 15.35 14.43 -15.34
CA ILE A 282 14.66 13.23 -14.86
C ILE A 282 14.17 12.49 -16.09
N LYS A 283 14.57 11.22 -16.21
CA LYS A 283 14.07 10.33 -17.26
C LYS A 283 12.95 9.47 -16.66
N GLU A 284 11.86 9.32 -17.39
CA GLU A 284 10.71 8.48 -17.05
C GLU A 284 10.70 7.23 -17.93
N GLU A 285 10.34 6.11 -17.35
CA GLU A 285 10.10 4.85 -18.03
C GLU A 285 8.84 4.18 -17.51
N THR A 286 8.22 3.39 -18.37
CA THR A 286 7.00 2.64 -18.04
C THR A 286 7.21 1.14 -18.27
N PHE A 287 6.47 0.32 -17.55
CA PHE A 287 6.47 -1.14 -17.68
C PHE A 287 5.10 -1.72 -17.32
N SER A 288 4.74 -2.84 -17.94
CA SER A 288 3.43 -3.47 -17.73
C SER A 288 3.46 -4.66 -16.76
N ARG A 289 4.64 -5.25 -16.58
CA ARG A 289 4.92 -6.40 -15.72
C ARG A 289 6.27 -6.22 -15.02
N LEU A 290 6.44 -6.83 -13.84
CA LEU A 290 7.71 -6.74 -13.10
C LEU A 290 8.86 -7.48 -13.78
N ASP A 291 8.57 -8.41 -14.70
CA ASP A 291 9.59 -9.08 -15.54
C ASP A 291 10.35 -8.10 -16.44
N GLU A 292 9.72 -7.00 -16.83
CA GLU A 292 10.33 -5.97 -17.69
C GLU A 292 11.25 -5.03 -16.90
N LEU A 293 11.05 -4.94 -15.57
CA LEU A 293 11.70 -3.93 -14.73
C LEU A 293 13.22 -4.12 -14.68
N GLU A 294 13.70 -5.36 -14.58
CA GLU A 294 15.14 -5.66 -14.54
C GLU A 294 15.84 -5.17 -15.81
N ASN A 295 15.34 -5.58 -16.99
CA ASN A 295 15.92 -5.21 -18.28
C ASN A 295 15.89 -3.69 -18.50
N LYS A 296 14.79 -3.02 -18.11
CA LYS A 296 14.68 -1.57 -18.20
C LYS A 296 15.69 -0.89 -17.28
N LEU A 297 15.82 -1.29 -16.02
CA LEU A 297 16.83 -0.70 -15.12
C LEU A 297 18.27 -0.91 -15.63
N ILE A 298 18.57 -2.07 -16.25
CA ILE A 298 19.89 -2.36 -16.84
C ILE A 298 20.21 -1.41 -17.99
N SER A 299 19.30 -1.27 -18.96
CA SER A 299 19.51 -0.41 -20.15
C SER A 299 19.87 1.03 -19.76
N TYR A 300 19.34 1.51 -18.63
CA TYR A 300 19.62 2.83 -18.11
C TYR A 300 20.93 2.94 -17.31
N SER A 301 21.36 1.86 -16.67
CA SER A 301 22.64 1.82 -15.96
C SER A 301 23.85 1.82 -16.89
N GLU A 302 23.67 1.37 -18.14
CA GLU A 302 24.71 1.25 -19.18
C GLU A 302 24.79 2.47 -20.11
N GLY A 303 23.79 3.35 -20.10
CA GLY A 303 23.85 4.63 -20.79
C GLY A 303 25.04 5.45 -20.29
N LYS A 304 25.98 5.76 -21.18
CA LYS A 304 27.11 6.65 -20.91
C LYS A 304 26.57 7.92 -20.24
N ASP A 305 27.30 8.40 -19.23
CA ASP A 305 27.06 9.68 -18.57
C ASP A 305 27.10 10.80 -19.64
N GLU A 306 26.00 11.05 -20.35
CA GLU A 306 25.78 12.23 -21.20
C GLU A 306 25.30 13.43 -20.36
#